data_AF-A0A2V6EEI6-F1
#
_entry.id   AF-A0A2V6EEI6-F1
#
_cell.length_a   1.000
_cell.length_b   1.000
_cell.length_c   1.000
_cell.angle_alpha   90.00
_cell.angle_beta   90.00
_cell.angle_gamma   90.00
#
_symmetry.space_group_name_H-M   'P 1'
#
loop_
_entity.id
_entity.type
_entity.pdbx_description
1 polymer ?
#
loop_
_entity_poly.entity_id
_entity_poly.type
_entity_poly.pdbx_seq_one_letter_code
_entity_poly.pdbx_strand_id
1 'polypeptide(L)' 'HDPRYERPAEVDLLIGDASKAKRVLGWEPKVRFKDLVRIMVDADMELLSRETPRKHLGKLP' A
#
# COMPACT_ATOMS: atom_id res chain seq x y z
N HIS A 1 4.23 -9.57 19.73
CA HIS A 1 4.64 -8.20 20.08
C HIS A 1 6.15 -8.16 19.91
N ASP A 2 6.66 -7.45 18.90
CA ASP A 2 8.09 -7.35 18.62
C ASP A 2 8.50 -5.86 18.67
N PRO A 3 9.27 -5.44 19.68
CA PRO A 3 9.66 -4.05 19.90
C PRO A 3 10.39 -3.41 18.72
N ARG A 4 10.99 -4.20 17.82
CA ARG A 4 11.70 -3.69 16.65
C ARG A 4 10.79 -2.96 15.66
N TYR A 5 9.49 -3.26 15.68
CA TYR A 5 8.50 -2.65 14.78
C TYR A 5 7.66 -1.57 15.45
N GLU A 6 7.89 -1.29 16.72
CA GLU A 6 7.20 -0.22 17.44
C GLU A 6 7.81 1.14 17.12
N ARG A 7 6.95 2.11 16.80
CA ARG A 7 7.36 3.48 16.53
C ARG A 7 7.02 4.35 17.74
N PRO A 8 8.01 4.99 18.41
CA PRO A 8 7.77 5.81 19.59
C PRO A 8 6.78 6.98 19.37
N ALA A 9 6.60 7.40 18.11
CA ALA A 9 5.63 8.41 17.70
C ALA A 9 4.65 7.81 16.67
N GLU A 10 3.87 6.81 17.08
CA GLU A 10 2.81 6.24 16.27
C GLU A 10 1.66 7.23 16.09
N VAL A 11 1.00 7.18 14.92
CA VAL A 11 -0.16 8.05 14.65
C VAL A 11 -1.42 7.21 14.75
N ASP A 12 -2.33 7.60 15.65
CA ASP A 12 -3.55 6.83 15.91
C ASP A 12 -4.49 6.77 14.69
N LEU A 13 -4.71 7.92 14.04
CA LEU A 13 -5.62 8.04 12.89
C LEU A 13 -5.11 9.02 11.84
N LEU A 14 -5.24 8.61 10.57
CA LEU A 14 -4.98 9.45 9.41
C LEU A 14 -6.23 9.45 8.51
N ILE A 15 -7.02 10.52 8.60
CA ILE A 15 -8.26 10.69 7.84
C ILE A 15 -8.20 12.03 7.12
N GLY A 16 -8.12 11.99 5.79
CA GLY A 16 -8.08 13.18 4.95
C GLY A 16 -9.44 13.56 4.38
N ASP A 17 -9.75 14.86 4.34
CA ASP A 17 -10.88 15.40 3.58
C ASP A 17 -10.40 15.95 2.22
N ALA A 18 -10.80 15.28 1.13
CA ALA A 18 -10.47 15.69 -0.23
C ALA A 18 -11.54 16.62 -0.88
N SER A 19 -12.50 17.13 -0.11
CA SER A 19 -13.61 17.97 -0.61
C SER A 19 -13.14 19.18 -1.43
N LYS A 20 -12.04 19.82 -1.01
CA LYS A 20 -11.44 20.95 -1.76
C LYS A 20 -10.93 20.53 -3.14
N ALA A 21 -10.24 19.39 -3.22
CA ALA A 21 -9.70 18.88 -4.49
C ALA A 21 -10.84 18.52 -5.45
N LYS A 22 -11.90 17.87 -4.95
CA LYS A 22 -13.11 17.60 -5.73
C LYS A 22 -13.76 18.88 -6.27
N ARG A 23 -13.95 19.89 -5.42
CA ARG A 23 -14.61 21.14 -5.82
C ARG A 23 -13.81 21.97 -6.82
N VAL A 24 -12.50 22.10 -6.61
CA VAL A 24 -11.66 23.01 -7.39
C VAL A 24 -11.12 22.34 -8.65
N LEU A 25 -10.83 21.04 -8.58
CA LEU A 25 -10.13 20.31 -9.64
C LEU A 25 -11.02 19.27 -10.33
N GLY A 26 -12.23 19.02 -9.82
CA GLY A 26 -13.05 17.88 -10.27
C GLY A 26 -12.39 16.52 -9.98
N TRP A 27 -11.41 16.49 -9.08
CA TRP A 27 -10.63 15.29 -8.81
C TRP A 27 -11.39 14.34 -7.88
N GLU A 28 -11.38 13.05 -8.21
CA GLU A 28 -11.88 11.97 -7.36
C GLU A 28 -10.96 10.73 -7.47
N PRO A 29 -10.82 9.95 -6.38
CA PRO A 29 -10.03 8.72 -6.42
C PRO A 29 -10.71 7.68 -7.29
N LYS A 30 -9.94 7.09 -8.22
CA LYS A 30 -10.45 6.04 -9.13
C LYS A 30 -10.33 4.62 -8.55
N VAL A 31 -9.49 4.43 -7.53
CA VAL A 31 -9.21 3.12 -6.92
C VAL A 31 -9.67 3.14 -5.47
N ARG A 32 -10.50 2.17 -5.08
CA ARG A 32 -10.93 1.99 -3.69
C ARG A 32 -10.01 1.03 -2.96
N PHE A 33 -10.07 1.01 -1.63
CA PHE A 33 -9.19 0.20 -0.79
C PHE A 33 -9.13 -1.29 -1.20
N LYS A 34 -10.29 -1.93 -1.40
CA LYS A 34 -10.33 -3.34 -1.81
C LYS A 34 -9.74 -3.58 -3.20
N ASP A 35 -9.94 -2.65 -4.13
CA ASP A 35 -9.38 -2.74 -5.47
C ASP A 35 -7.86 -2.57 -5.43
N LEU A 36 -7.36 -1.66 -4.60
CA LEU A 36 -5.92 -1.50 -4.38
C LEU A 36 -5.28 -2.78 -3.83
N VAL A 37 -5.88 -3.40 -2.81
CA VAL A 37 -5.43 -4.69 -2.26
C VAL A 37 -5.36 -5.74 -3.36
N ARG A 38 -6.42 -5.86 -4.18
CA ARG A 38 -6.45 -6.81 -5.30
C ARG A 38 -5.33 -6.55 -6.31
N ILE A 39 -5.17 -5.32 -6.79
CA ILE A 39 -4.14 -4.96 -7.79
C ILE A 39 -2.74 -5.31 -7.30
N MET A 40 -2.45 -5.05 -6.01
CA MET A 40 -1.15 -5.35 -5.41
C MET A 40 -0.92 -6.85 -5.28
N VAL A 41 -1.90 -7.60 -4.75
CA VAL A 41 -1.76 -9.05 -4.55
C VAL A 41 -1.66 -9.78 -5.88
N ASP A 42 -2.48 -9.42 -6.88
CA ASP A 42 -2.44 -10.04 -8.20
C ASP A 42 -1.07 -9.83 -8.87
N ALA A 43 -0.49 -8.63 -8.73
CA ALA A 43 0.86 -8.34 -9.23
C ALA A 43 1.95 -9.15 -8.53
N ASP A 44 1.87 -9.31 -7.20
CA ASP A 44 2.80 -10.15 -6.45
C ASP A 44 2.67 -11.63 -6.84
N MET A 45 1.45 -12.13 -7.02
CA MET A 45 1.20 -13.50 -7.48
C MET A 45 1.78 -13.73 -8.89
N GLU A 46 1.59 -12.77 -9.80
CA GLU A 46 2.20 -12.83 -11.13
C GLU A 46 3.72 -12.83 -11.05
N LEU A 47 4.32 -11.94 -10.24
CA LEU A 47 5.76 -11.86 -10.03
C LEU A 47 6.34 -13.18 -9.50
N LEU A 48 5.66 -13.80 -8.53
CA LEU A 48 6.09 -15.06 -7.93
C LEU A 48 5.87 -16.28 -8.84
N SER A 49 4.86 -16.23 -9.73
CA SER A 49 4.54 -17.32 -10.67
C SER A 49 5.60 -17.52 -11.76
N ARG A 50 6.35 -16.45 -12.09
CA ARG A 50 7.50 -16.50 -12.99
C ARG A 50 8.69 -16.95 -12.16
N GLU A 51 9.24 -18.14 -12.42
CA GLU A 51 10.37 -18.66 -11.65
C GLU A 51 11.51 -17.63 -11.57
N THR A 52 11.86 -17.29 -10.32
CA THR A 52 12.99 -16.47 -9.84
C THR A 52 12.78 -14.96 -9.54
N PRO A 53 12.06 -14.59 -8.46
CA PRO A 53 12.21 -13.28 -7.80
C PRO A 53 13.24 -13.29 -6.66
N ARG A 54 13.58 -14.48 -6.13
CA ARG A 54 14.45 -14.64 -4.94
C ARG A 54 15.87 -14.09 -5.09
N LYS A 55 16.32 -13.72 -6.31
CA LYS A 55 17.62 -13.07 -6.53
C LYS A 55 17.62 -11.56 -6.30
N HIS A 56 16.47 -10.88 -6.36
CA HIS A 56 16.38 -9.40 -6.30
C HIS A 56 15.75 -8.86 -5.01
N LEU A 57 14.96 -9.66 -4.30
CA LEU A 57 14.53 -9.35 -2.94
C LEU A 57 15.68 -9.72 -2.01
N GLY A 58 16.63 -8.80 -1.84
CA GLY A 58 17.73 -8.94 -0.89
C GLY A 58 17.20 -9.53 0.42
N LYS A 59 17.87 -10.59 0.89
CA LYS A 59 17.48 -11.42 2.04
C LYS A 59 16.75 -10.57 3.09
N LEU A 60 15.42 -10.76 3.16
CA LEU A 60 14.65 -10.26 4.29
C LEU A 60 15.27 -10.89 5.56
N PRO A 61 15.44 -10.11 6.65
CA PRO A 61 15.94 -10.63 7.91
C PRO A 61 15.04 -11.76 8.46
#